data_AF-A0A179CVY9-F1
#
_entry.id   AF-A0A179CVY9-F1
#
_cell.length_a   1.000
_cell.length_b   1.000
_cell.length_c   1.000
_cell.angle_alpha   90.00
_cell.angle_beta   90.00
_cell.angle_gamma   90.00
#
_symmetry.space_group_name_H-M   'P 1'
#
loop_
_entity.id
_entity.type
_entity.pdbx_description
1 polymer ?
#
loop_
_entity_poly.entity_id
_entity_poly.type
_entity_poly.pdbx_seq_one_letter_code
_entity_poly.pdbx_strand_id
1 'polypeptide(L)'
;MKKWLKLLLLTPLLTGCSTILTLDSKEPYSGTKQNIEIWDTCSGGPGCMGVVILRPLSIIDFPFSLVGDTLMLPIKGIQNLAD
;
A
#
# COMPACT_ATOMS: atom_id res chain seq x y z
N MET A 1 11.58 -10.85 24.57
CA MET A 1 11.45 -9.98 23.37
C MET A 1 9.99 -9.58 23.20
N LYS A 2 9.66 -8.29 23.27
CA LYS A 2 8.28 -7.79 23.14
C LYS A 2 7.71 -8.23 21.78
N LYS A 3 6.54 -8.87 21.75
CA LYS A 3 5.90 -9.41 20.52
C LYS A 3 5.82 -8.36 19.39
N TRP A 4 5.61 -7.10 19.75
CA TRP A 4 5.63 -5.94 18.86
C TRP A 4 6.93 -5.75 18.06
N LEU A 5 8.09 -6.05 18.66
CA LEU A 5 9.39 -5.94 17.98
C LEU A 5 9.52 -6.99 16.87
N LYS A 6 8.97 -8.20 17.08
CA LYS A 6 8.96 -9.24 16.05
C LYS A 6 8.07 -8.84 14.87
N LEU A 7 6.91 -8.25 15.16
CA LEU A 7 5.97 -7.76 14.13
C LEU A 7 6.60 -6.65 13.28
N LEU A 8 7.31 -5.71 13.91
CA LEU A 8 8.06 -4.64 13.25
C LEU A 8 9.21 -5.17 12.39
N LEU A 9 9.85 -6.27 12.79
CA LEU A 9 10.91 -6.91 12.00
C LEU A 9 10.36 -7.69 10.81
N LEU A 10 9.19 -8.32 10.95
CA LEU A 10 8.57 -9.16 9.92
C LEU A 10 7.93 -8.36 8.79
N THR A 11 7.43 -7.15 9.08
CA THR A 11 6.79 -6.26 8.10
C THR A 11 7.67 -5.90 6.88
N PRO A 12 8.96 -5.53 7.03
CA PRO A 12 9.84 -5.30 5.89
C PRO A 12 10.15 -6.60 5.11
N LEU A 13 10.22 -7.74 5.78
CA LEU A 13 10.39 -9.03 5.09
C LEU A 13 9.17 -9.41 4.25
N LEU A 14 7.95 -9.11 4.72
CA LEU A 14 6.72 -9.34 3.97
C LEU A 14 6.58 -8.41 2.76
N THR A 15 7.09 -7.18 2.86
CA THR A 15 7.09 -6.21 1.76
C THR A 15 8.24 -6.39 0.77
N GLY A 16 9.35 -6.99 1.18
CA GLY A 16 10.50 -7.23 0.29
C GLY A 16 10.17 -8.12 -0.92
N CYS A 17 9.12 -8.94 -0.83
CA CYS A 17 8.59 -9.74 -1.94
C CYS A 17 7.38 -9.10 -2.62
N SER A 18 6.98 -7.89 -2.21
CA SER A 18 5.81 -7.24 -2.79
C SER A 18 6.10 -6.73 -4.19
N THR A 19 5.15 -6.93 -5.10
CA THR A 19 5.27 -6.46 -6.49
C THR A 19 4.13 -5.51 -6.81
N ILE A 20 4.46 -4.25 -7.13
CA ILE A 20 3.49 -3.27 -7.63
C ILE A 20 3.31 -3.57 -9.13
N LEU A 21 2.35 -4.43 -9.45
CA LEU A 21 2.10 -4.91 -10.81
C LEU A 21 0.84 -4.24 -11.37
N THR A 22 1.01 -3.48 -12.44
CA THR A 22 -0.05 -2.77 -13.18
C THR A 22 -0.18 -3.41 -14.56
N LEU A 23 -0.84 -4.58 -14.64
CA LEU A 23 -0.70 -5.49 -15.78
C LEU A 23 -1.24 -4.94 -17.11
N ASP A 24 -2.27 -4.08 -17.13
CA ASP A 24 -2.78 -3.49 -18.39
C ASP A 24 -3.33 -2.04 -18.23
N SER A 25 -4.10 -1.73 -17.18
CA SER A 25 -4.44 -0.34 -16.80
C SER A 25 -5.08 -0.23 -15.41
N LYS A 26 -4.78 -1.14 -14.48
CA LYS A 26 -5.53 -1.28 -13.22
C LYS A 26 -4.69 -0.80 -12.07
N GLU A 27 -5.13 0.31 -11.50
CA GLU A 27 -4.57 0.99 -10.34
C GLU A 27 -4.09 0.04 -9.24
N PRO A 28 -3.10 0.47 -8.43
CA PRO A 28 -2.69 -0.28 -7.25
C PRO A 28 -3.89 -0.67 -6.38
N TYR A 29 -3.76 -1.73 -5.58
CA TYR A 29 -4.71 -2.04 -4.52
C TYR A 29 -5.09 -0.77 -3.77
N SER A 30 -6.37 -0.62 -3.44
CA SER A 30 -6.94 0.62 -2.93
C SER A 30 -6.18 1.18 -1.73
N GLY A 31 -5.68 0.33 -0.82
CA GLY A 31 -4.84 0.75 0.30
C GLY A 31 -3.48 1.33 -0.14
N THR A 32 -2.82 0.69 -1.12
CA THR A 32 -1.57 1.19 -1.69
C THR A 32 -1.79 2.53 -2.39
N LYS A 33 -2.86 2.65 -3.18
CA LYS A 33 -3.24 3.89 -3.87
C LYS A 33 -3.54 5.01 -2.87
N GLN A 34 -4.38 4.74 -1.86
CA GLN A 34 -4.75 5.71 -0.84
C GLN A 34 -3.54 6.23 -0.06
N ASN A 35 -2.59 5.35 0.29
CA ASN A 35 -1.37 5.74 0.98
C ASN A 35 -0.49 6.66 0.11
N ILE A 36 -0.39 6.39 -1.20
CA ILE A 36 0.32 7.26 -2.17
C ILE A 36 -0.38 8.62 -2.28
N GLU A 37 -1.71 8.65 -2.40
CA GLU A 37 -2.50 9.88 -2.48
C GLU A 37 -2.36 10.76 -1.23
N ILE A 38 -2.35 10.16 -0.04
CA ILE A 38 -2.10 10.85 1.24
C ILE A 38 -0.73 11.54 1.23
N TRP A 39 0.28 10.92 0.61
CA TRP A 39 1.62 11.48 0.55
C TRP A 39 1.75 12.58 -0.51
N ASP A 40 1.09 12.42 -1.65
CA ASP A 40 1.14 13.36 -2.78
C ASP A 40 0.34 14.64 -2.52
N THR A 41 -0.81 14.54 -1.84
CA THR A 41 -1.66 15.68 -1.44
C THR A 41 -0.92 16.67 -0.50
N CYS A 42 0.12 16.21 0.20
CA CYS A 42 0.92 17.03 1.11
C CYS A 42 1.96 17.94 0.41
N SER A 43 1.79 18.25 -0.88
CA SER A 43 2.67 19.13 -1.66
C SER A 43 2.37 20.64 -1.52
N GLY A 44 1.48 21.05 -0.60
CA GLY A 44 1.27 22.47 -0.23
C GLY A 44 -0.11 23.07 -0.47
N GLY A 45 -1.13 22.28 -0.83
CA GLY A 45 -2.51 22.76 -1.04
C GLY A 45 -3.37 22.86 0.24
N PRO A 46 -4.49 23.61 0.21
CA PRO A 46 -5.39 23.82 1.36
C PRO A 46 -6.04 22.54 1.94
N GLY A 47 -6.01 21.41 1.21
CA GLY A 47 -6.45 20.10 1.71
C GLY A 47 -5.46 19.41 2.66
N CYS A 48 -4.25 19.95 2.85
CA CYS A 48 -3.15 19.29 3.57
C CYS A 48 -3.43 19.12 5.08
N MET A 49 -4.18 20.03 5.73
CA MET A 49 -4.37 20.02 7.19
C MET A 49 -5.09 18.77 7.72
N GLY A 50 -6.03 18.19 6.97
CA GLY A 50 -6.69 16.93 7.36
C GLY A 50 -5.82 15.69 7.12
N VAL A 51 -4.86 15.79 6.20
CA VAL A 51 -4.04 14.67 5.73
C VAL A 51 -2.75 14.49 6.57
N VAL A 52 -2.29 15.55 7.25
CA VAL A 52 -1.15 15.51 8.19
C VAL A 52 -1.34 14.47 9.29
N ILE A 53 -2.57 14.29 9.81
CA ILE A 53 -2.88 13.28 10.83
C ILE A 53 -2.83 11.86 10.25
N LEU A 54 -3.18 11.70 8.97
CA LEU A 54 -3.22 10.40 8.29
C LEU A 54 -1.84 9.97 7.78
N ARG A 55 -0.89 10.90 7.63
CA ARG A 55 0.44 10.60 7.09
C ARG A 55 1.24 9.60 7.94
N PRO A 56 1.31 9.70 9.28
CA PRO A 56 1.95 8.67 10.10
C PRO A 56 1.24 7.31 10.01
N LEU A 57 -0.09 7.30 9.92
CA LEU A 57 -0.88 6.08 9.81
C LEU A 57 -0.65 5.37 8.46
N SER A 58 -0.62 6.13 7.37
CA SER A 58 -0.32 5.61 6.03
C SER A 58 1.10 5.05 5.91
N ILE A 59 2.09 5.61 6.61
CA ILE A 59 3.45 5.04 6.65
C ILE A 59 3.45 3.66 7.32
N ILE A 60 2.68 3.49 8.39
CA ILE A 60 2.57 2.21 9.09
C ILE A 60 1.76 1.20 8.27
N ASP A 61 0.72 1.66 7.57
CA ASP A 61 -0.17 0.82 6.78
C ASP A 61 0.43 0.40 5.42
N PHE A 62 1.26 1.25 4.82
CA PHE A 62 1.81 1.03 3.48
C PHE A 62 2.47 -0.35 3.29
N PRO A 63 3.27 -0.87 4.24
CA PRO A 63 3.79 -2.23 4.17
C PRO A 63 2.71 -3.31 4.03
N PHE A 64 1.61 -3.20 4.77
CA PHE A 64 0.52 -4.17 4.70
C PHE A 64 -0.28 -4.01 3.40
N SER A 65 -0.46 -2.77 2.95
CA SER A 65 -1.07 -2.46 1.66
C SER A 65 -0.30 -3.05 0.48
N LEU A 66 1.03 -3.03 0.49
CA LEU A 66 1.88 -3.68 -0.53
C LEU A 66 1.74 -5.22 -0.55
N VAL A 67 1.61 -5.83 0.62
CA VAL A 67 1.29 -7.26 0.73
C VAL A 67 -0.08 -7.54 0.10
N GLY A 68 -1.08 -6.71 0.43
CA GLY A 68 -2.41 -6.79 -0.16
C GLY A 68 -2.40 -6.68 -1.69
N ASP A 69 -1.63 -5.75 -2.24
CA ASP A 69 -1.46 -5.57 -3.68
C ASP A 69 -0.90 -6.84 -4.36
N THR A 70 0.09 -7.45 -3.71
CA THR A 70 0.72 -8.69 -4.20
C THR A 70 -0.25 -9.88 -4.15
N LEU A 71 -1.06 -9.97 -3.10
CA LEU A 71 -2.09 -11.01 -2.97
C LEU A 71 -3.24 -10.85 -3.99
N MET A 72 -3.44 -9.65 -4.54
CA MET A 72 -4.44 -9.40 -5.58
C MET A 72 -3.97 -9.79 -6.98
N LEU A 73 -2.67 -10.07 -7.18
CA LEU A 73 -2.12 -10.42 -8.49
C LEU A 73 -2.78 -11.65 -9.15
N PRO A 74 -3.03 -12.77 -8.45
CA PRO A 74 -3.69 -13.91 -9.06
C PRO A 74 -5.13 -13.59 -9.48
N ILE A 75 -5.85 -12.78 -8.71
CA ILE A 75 -7.23 -12.38 -9.01
C ILE A 75 -7.23 -11.47 -10.25
N LYS A 76 -6.35 -10.47 -10.29
CA LYS A 76 -6.20 -9.58 -11.45
C LYS A 76 -5.76 -10.35 -12.70
N GLY A 77 -4.84 -11.31 -12.55
CA GLY A 77 -4.39 -12.18 -13.63
C GLY A 77 -5.51 -13.06 -14.19
N ILE A 78 -6.32 -13.67 -13.34
CA ILE A 78 -7.48 -14.46 -13.77
C ILE A 78 -8.52 -13.57 -14.47
N GLN A 79 -8.81 -12.38 -13.95
CA GLN A 79 -9.71 -11.43 -14.60
C GLN A 79 -9.24 -11.08 -16.01
N ASN A 80 -7.96 -10.72 -16.18
CA ASN A 80 -7.41 -10.38 -17.51
C ASN A 80 -7.38 -11.57 -18.48
N LEU A 81 -7.42 -12.82 -18.00
CA LEU A 81 -7.50 -14.02 -18.84
C LEU A 81 -8.94 -14.46 -19.13
N ALA A 82 -9.92 -13.96 -18.37
CA ALA A 82 -11.33 -14.28 -18.53
C ALA A 82 -12.08 -13.28 -19.43
N ASP A 83 -11.47 -12.13 -19.70
CA ASP A 83 -11.89 -11.13 -20.71
C ASP A 83 -11.34 -11.49 -22.10
#